data_AF-A0A2E6KW57-F1
#
_entry.id   AF-A0A2E6KW57-F1
#
_cell.length_a   1.000
_cell.length_b   1.000
_cell.length_c   1.000
_cell.angle_alpha   90.00
_cell.angle_beta   90.00
_cell.angle_gamma   90.00
#
_symmetry.space_group_name_H-M   'P 1'
#
loop_
_entity.id
_entity.type
_entity.pdbx_description
1 polymer ?
#
loop_
_entity_poly.entity_id
_entity_poly.type
_entity_poly.pdbx_seq_one_letter_code
_entity_poly.pdbx_strand_id
1 'polypeptide(L)'
;MSSYDDHHPSGWGPHDWGHGAPHNSWSPLIMSIGIGVFLFSVAGVYEWGEFIDASYIGVSIAGLAIIFIGLTVWWRQDYTFDGGYEPRSMGTPFRGIEVRKVAVWVFLMSEMMVFTSLFSTYMRYRFGIESCESVFMSGEWVEGSSVTCFEPAGHLIASSWFHLAPGAINTFALIISSFTIVQALRYAGMLDIDEDRRR
;
A
#
# COMPACT_ATOMS: atom_id res chain seq x y z
N MET A 1 -19.31 5.31 -49.24
CA MET A 1 -19.81 4.93 -47.90
C MET A 1 -18.65 5.06 -46.93
N SER A 2 -18.52 6.19 -46.24
CA SER A 2 -17.57 6.36 -45.14
C SER A 2 -18.23 5.83 -43.87
N SER A 3 -17.71 4.74 -43.32
CA SER A 3 -18.07 4.29 -41.97
C SER A 3 -17.54 5.35 -40.99
N TYR A 4 -18.42 6.19 -40.48
CA TYR A 4 -18.15 6.96 -39.28
C TYR A 4 -18.31 5.99 -38.11
N ASP A 5 -17.20 5.55 -37.53
CA ASP A 5 -17.24 4.80 -36.28
C ASP A 5 -17.68 5.77 -35.17
N ASP A 6 -18.91 5.58 -34.70
CA ASP A 6 -19.50 6.26 -33.55
C ASP A 6 -18.75 5.83 -32.27
N HIS A 7 -17.60 6.45 -32.01
CA HIS A 7 -16.90 6.30 -30.74
C HIS A 7 -17.65 7.05 -29.64
N HIS A 8 -18.65 6.39 -29.05
CA HIS A 8 -19.28 6.87 -27.83
C HIS A 8 -18.24 6.97 -26.70
N PRO A 9 -18.12 8.12 -26.01
CA PRO A 9 -17.29 8.22 -24.81
C PRO A 9 -17.92 7.36 -23.70
N SER A 10 -17.44 6.14 -23.54
CA SER A 10 -17.84 5.32 -22.39
C SER A 10 -17.13 5.88 -21.15
N GLY A 11 -17.85 6.02 -20.03
CA GLY A 11 -17.22 6.35 -18.73
C GLY A 11 -16.22 5.29 -18.25
N TRP A 12 -16.24 4.14 -18.93
CA TRP A 12 -15.31 3.03 -18.79
C TRP A 12 -14.03 3.18 -19.63
N GLY A 13 -13.93 4.20 -20.49
CA GLY A 13 -12.83 4.44 -21.43
C GLY A 13 -12.75 3.39 -22.56
N PRO A 14 -11.98 3.65 -23.64
CA PRO A 14 -11.62 2.64 -24.63
C PRO A 14 -10.97 1.43 -23.93
N HIS A 15 -11.36 0.22 -24.33
CA HIS A 15 -10.92 -1.02 -23.70
C HIS A 15 -9.62 -1.58 -24.26
N ASP A 16 -9.09 -1.02 -25.35
CA ASP A 16 -7.90 -1.55 -25.99
C ASP A 16 -6.80 -0.49 -26.09
N TRP A 17 -5.57 -0.98 -26.09
CA TRP A 17 -4.37 -0.21 -26.35
C TRP A 17 -4.05 -0.17 -27.87
N GLY A 18 -4.97 -0.62 -28.72
CA GLY A 18 -4.79 -0.75 -30.17
C GLY A 18 -4.57 0.59 -30.87
N HIS A 19 -5.00 1.68 -30.24
CA HIS A 19 -4.82 3.06 -30.71
C HIS A 19 -3.94 3.93 -29.80
N GLY A 20 -3.21 3.32 -28.86
CA GLY A 20 -2.38 4.01 -27.86
C GLY A 20 -2.96 3.94 -26.45
N ALA A 21 -2.42 4.75 -25.53
CA ALA A 21 -2.85 4.73 -24.13
C ALA A 21 -4.34 5.12 -24.01
N PRO A 22 -5.12 4.49 -23.10
CA PRO A 22 -6.52 4.85 -22.90
C PRO A 22 -6.66 6.34 -22.58
N HIS A 23 -7.35 7.07 -23.45
CA HIS A 23 -7.68 8.48 -23.27
C HIS A 23 -9.16 8.60 -22.83
N ASN A 24 -9.50 9.62 -22.05
CA ASN A 24 -10.84 9.87 -21.48
C ASN A 24 -11.32 8.88 -20.38
N SER A 25 -10.44 8.48 -19.46
CA SER A 25 -10.86 7.73 -18.26
C SER A 25 -11.51 8.62 -17.21
N TRP A 26 -12.62 8.16 -16.63
CA TRP A 26 -13.29 8.80 -15.51
C TRP A 26 -12.72 8.38 -14.16
N SER A 27 -11.82 7.39 -14.12
CA SER A 27 -11.27 6.85 -12.87
C SER A 27 -10.63 7.93 -11.98
N PRO A 28 -9.79 8.87 -12.48
CA PRO A 28 -9.22 9.91 -11.62
C PRO A 28 -10.27 10.81 -10.94
N LEU A 29 -11.38 11.09 -11.63
CA LEU A 29 -12.48 11.88 -11.08
C LEU A 29 -13.26 11.08 -10.02
N ILE A 30 -13.60 9.83 -10.32
CA ILE A 30 -14.30 8.94 -9.38
C ILE A 30 -13.47 8.75 -8.10
N MET A 31 -12.16 8.49 -8.25
CA MET A 31 -11.25 8.32 -7.12
C MET A 31 -11.11 9.60 -6.30
N SER A 32 -10.97 10.78 -6.93
CA SER A 32 -10.84 12.04 -6.18
C SER A 32 -12.12 12.38 -5.39
N ILE A 33 -13.29 12.14 -5.96
CA ILE A 33 -14.58 12.26 -5.25
C ILE A 33 -14.64 11.27 -4.08
N GLY A 34 -14.27 10.00 -4.31
CA GLY A 34 -14.27 8.97 -3.27
C GLY A 34 -13.32 9.30 -2.11
N ILE A 35 -12.11 9.76 -2.41
CA ILE A 35 -11.13 10.23 -1.42
C ILE A 35 -11.70 11.41 -0.63
N GLY A 36 -12.31 12.39 -1.30
CA GLY A 36 -12.96 13.52 -0.64
C GLY A 36 -14.04 13.08 0.33
N VAL A 37 -15.00 12.26 -0.12
CA VAL A 37 -16.09 11.73 0.72
C VAL A 37 -15.53 10.96 1.92
N PHE A 38 -14.54 10.10 1.70
CA PHE A 38 -13.90 9.33 2.78
C PHE A 38 -13.24 10.24 3.82
N LEU A 39 -12.40 11.20 3.40
CA LEU A 39 -11.69 12.06 4.33
C LEU A 39 -12.63 12.97 5.13
N PHE A 40 -13.65 13.56 4.49
CA PHE A 40 -14.64 14.39 5.18
C PHE A 40 -15.51 13.59 6.15
N SER A 41 -15.90 12.38 5.78
CA SER A 41 -16.71 11.53 6.67
C SER A 41 -15.90 10.99 7.84
N VAL A 42 -14.64 10.60 7.66
CA VAL A 42 -13.76 10.20 8.78
C VAL A 42 -13.54 11.36 9.74
N ALA A 43 -13.39 12.59 9.23
CA ALA A 43 -13.33 13.79 10.06
C ALA A 43 -14.66 14.10 10.78
N GLY A 44 -15.80 13.59 10.27
CA GLY A 44 -17.09 13.67 10.96
C GLY A 44 -17.29 12.56 12.00
N VAL A 45 -16.64 11.40 11.84
CA VAL A 45 -16.66 10.33 12.85
C VAL A 45 -15.83 10.73 14.08
N TYR A 46 -14.68 11.38 13.86
CA TYR A 46 -13.73 11.72 14.91
C TYR A 46 -13.47 13.21 15.01
N GLU A 47 -13.61 13.77 16.21
CA GLU A 47 -13.19 15.14 16.52
C GLU A 47 -12.15 15.08 17.65
N TRP A 48 -10.96 15.64 17.42
CA TRP A 48 -9.85 15.63 18.40
C TRP A 48 -9.47 14.25 18.96
N GLY A 49 -9.73 13.18 18.22
CA GLY A 49 -9.45 11.80 18.64
C GLY A 49 -10.57 11.16 19.45
N GLU A 50 -11.67 11.86 19.70
CA GLU A 50 -12.87 11.32 20.29
C GLU A 50 -13.86 10.88 19.23
N PHE A 51 -14.56 9.78 19.50
CA PHE A 51 -15.62 9.26 18.63
C PHE A 51 -16.92 10.04 18.88
N ILE A 52 -17.34 10.83 17.91
CA ILE A 52 -18.46 11.78 18.06
C ILE A 52 -19.75 11.23 17.45
N ASP A 53 -19.72 10.79 16.19
CA ASP A 53 -20.91 10.38 15.49
C ASP A 53 -20.69 9.14 14.59
N ALA A 54 -21.36 8.05 14.97
CA ALA A 54 -21.35 6.79 14.24
C ALA A 54 -22.05 6.87 12.87
N SER A 55 -22.93 7.86 12.65
CA SER A 55 -23.70 8.00 11.42
C SER A 55 -22.80 8.18 10.19
N TYR A 56 -21.66 8.86 10.36
CA TYR A 56 -20.67 9.08 9.31
C TYR A 56 -19.84 7.84 8.95
N ILE A 57 -19.88 6.76 9.75
CA ILE A 57 -19.20 5.49 9.41
C ILE A 57 -19.76 4.93 8.11
N GLY A 58 -21.09 4.96 7.93
CA GLY A 58 -21.72 4.49 6.69
C GLY A 58 -21.26 5.29 5.47
N VAL A 59 -21.10 6.60 5.62
CA VAL A 59 -20.57 7.49 4.57
C VAL A 59 -19.09 7.23 4.31
N SER A 60 -18.30 6.91 5.34
CA SER A 60 -16.89 6.52 5.22
C SER A 60 -16.73 5.25 4.39
N ILE A 61 -17.55 4.24 4.66
CA ILE A 61 -17.58 2.98 3.89
C ILE A 61 -18.01 3.26 2.45
N ALA A 62 -19.01 4.12 2.23
CA ALA A 62 -19.42 4.53 0.89
C ALA A 62 -18.28 5.24 0.12
N GLY A 63 -17.51 6.11 0.80
CA GLY A 63 -16.31 6.74 0.23
C GLY A 63 -15.27 5.70 -0.21
N LEU A 64 -14.95 4.72 0.65
CA LEU A 64 -14.04 3.62 0.29
C LEU A 64 -14.57 2.79 -0.89
N ALA A 65 -15.88 2.52 -0.95
CA ALA A 65 -16.49 1.81 -2.07
C ALA A 65 -16.35 2.58 -3.39
N ILE A 66 -16.53 3.90 -3.38
CA ILE A 66 -16.33 4.76 -4.56
C ILE A 66 -14.87 4.72 -5.03
N ILE A 67 -13.90 4.80 -4.10
CA ILE A 67 -12.47 4.65 -4.41
C ILE A 67 -12.21 3.29 -5.08
N PHE A 68 -12.77 2.21 -4.52
CA PHE A 68 -12.62 0.86 -5.06
C PHE A 68 -13.21 0.71 -6.47
N ILE A 69 -14.36 1.34 -6.74
CA ILE A 69 -14.94 1.40 -8.08
C ILE A 69 -13.99 2.12 -9.04
N GLY A 70 -13.44 3.27 -8.64
CA GLY A 70 -12.45 4.01 -9.42
C GLY A 70 -11.19 3.19 -9.74
N LEU A 71 -10.67 2.46 -8.75
CA LEU A 71 -9.53 1.55 -8.91
C LEU A 71 -9.86 0.40 -9.87
N THR A 72 -11.06 -0.19 -9.77
CA THR A 72 -11.50 -1.28 -10.65
C THR A 72 -11.60 -0.83 -12.11
N VAL A 73 -12.14 0.38 -12.34
CA VAL A 73 -12.18 0.97 -13.69
C VAL A 73 -10.77 1.15 -14.24
N TRP A 74 -9.85 1.70 -13.44
CA TRP A 74 -8.46 1.90 -13.86
C TRP A 74 -7.73 0.59 -14.11
N TRP A 75 -7.81 -0.38 -13.19
CA TRP A 75 -7.20 -1.70 -13.37
C TRP A 75 -7.71 -2.41 -14.62
N ARG A 76 -9.01 -2.32 -14.91
CA ARG A 76 -9.55 -2.92 -16.13
C ARG A 76 -8.97 -2.27 -17.39
N GLN A 77 -8.75 -0.96 -17.39
CA GLN A 77 -8.13 -0.24 -18.52
C GLN A 77 -6.64 -0.55 -18.67
N ASP A 78 -5.92 -0.76 -17.56
CA ASP A 78 -4.50 -1.09 -17.60
C ASP A 78 -4.24 -2.58 -17.88
N TYR A 79 -5.13 -3.48 -17.41
CA TYR A 79 -5.02 -4.92 -17.62
C TYR A 79 -5.02 -5.32 -19.11
N THR A 80 -5.69 -4.55 -19.96
CA THR A 80 -5.73 -4.79 -21.40
C THR A 80 -4.48 -4.31 -22.14
N PHE A 81 -3.45 -3.84 -21.42
CA PHE A 81 -2.15 -3.51 -22.00
C PHE A 81 -1.44 -4.75 -22.52
N ASP A 82 -1.12 -4.73 -23.82
CA ASP A 82 -0.53 -5.85 -24.55
C ASP A 82 1.02 -5.89 -24.50
N GLY A 83 1.65 -4.89 -23.88
CA GLY A 83 3.12 -4.78 -23.82
C GLY A 83 3.76 -4.22 -25.09
N GLY A 84 2.99 -3.75 -26.08
CA GLY A 84 3.52 -3.36 -27.40
C GLY A 84 4.42 -2.14 -27.38
N TYR A 85 3.92 -1.00 -26.87
CA TYR A 85 4.69 0.24 -26.77
C TYR A 85 4.59 0.86 -25.37
N GLU A 86 5.76 1.10 -24.76
CA GLU A 86 5.90 1.78 -23.47
C GLU A 86 6.78 3.04 -23.65
N PRO A 87 6.32 4.23 -23.21
CA PRO A 87 7.13 5.42 -23.26
C PRO A 87 8.38 5.28 -22.37
N ARG A 88 9.49 5.84 -22.82
CA ARG A 88 10.75 5.89 -22.06
C ARG A 88 10.90 7.21 -21.33
N SER A 89 11.42 7.17 -20.12
CA SER A 89 11.73 8.35 -19.31
C SER A 89 12.77 9.23 -20.01
N MET A 90 12.55 10.55 -19.98
CA MET A 90 13.41 11.55 -20.62
C MET A 90 14.41 12.21 -19.67
N GLY A 91 14.20 12.14 -18.35
CA GLY A 91 15.02 12.81 -17.34
C GLY A 91 16.13 11.94 -16.74
N THR A 92 17.27 12.54 -16.40
CA THR A 92 18.31 11.88 -15.57
C THR A 92 17.87 11.82 -14.10
N PRO A 93 18.11 10.74 -13.36
CA PRO A 93 19.00 9.61 -13.69
C PRO A 93 18.34 8.47 -14.49
N PHE A 94 17.04 8.50 -14.73
CA PHE A 94 16.28 7.36 -15.29
C PHE A 94 16.12 7.36 -16.82
N ARG A 95 16.95 8.13 -17.53
CA ARG A 95 16.81 8.36 -18.95
C ARG A 95 16.92 7.04 -19.74
N GLY A 96 15.94 6.79 -20.61
CA GLY A 96 15.93 5.60 -21.48
C GLY A 96 15.33 4.34 -20.85
N ILE A 97 14.89 4.39 -19.59
CA ILE A 97 14.15 3.31 -18.92
C ILE A 97 12.65 3.50 -19.16
N GLU A 98 11.89 2.40 -19.30
CA GLU A 98 10.43 2.37 -19.36
C GLU A 98 9.79 3.13 -18.18
N VAL A 99 8.82 4.00 -18.47
CA VAL A 99 8.21 4.87 -17.44
C VAL A 99 7.52 4.08 -16.35
N ARG A 100 6.77 3.01 -16.66
CA ARG A 100 6.15 2.16 -15.61
C ARG A 100 7.17 1.54 -14.66
N LYS A 101 8.31 1.07 -15.15
CA LYS A 101 9.39 0.51 -14.32
C LYS A 101 9.95 1.57 -13.36
N VAL A 102 10.23 2.77 -13.88
CA VAL A 102 10.71 3.91 -13.08
C VAL A 102 9.65 4.33 -12.05
N ALA A 103 8.38 4.39 -12.44
CA ALA A 103 7.28 4.76 -11.56
C ALA A 103 7.16 3.79 -10.37
N VAL A 104 7.29 2.47 -10.60
CA VAL A 104 7.31 1.47 -9.52
C VAL A 104 8.50 1.67 -8.59
N TRP A 105 9.70 1.96 -9.12
CA TRP A 105 10.86 2.23 -8.27
C TRP A 105 10.66 3.48 -7.40
N VAL A 106 10.16 4.57 -7.97
CA VAL A 106 9.89 5.81 -7.23
C VAL A 106 8.80 5.60 -6.19
N PHE A 107 7.73 4.89 -6.54
CA PHE A 107 6.67 4.50 -5.61
C PHE A 107 7.23 3.69 -4.44
N LEU A 108 8.01 2.64 -4.70
CA LEU A 108 8.63 1.83 -3.64
C LEU A 108 9.61 2.63 -2.78
N MET A 109 10.39 3.55 -3.37
CA MET A 109 11.25 4.45 -2.59
C MET A 109 10.42 5.36 -1.66
N SER A 110 9.29 5.87 -2.13
CA SER A 110 8.40 6.70 -1.30
C SER A 110 7.77 5.91 -0.14
N GLU A 111 7.38 4.66 -0.36
CA GLU A 111 6.90 3.77 0.69
C GLU A 111 7.99 3.51 1.75
N MET A 112 9.24 3.26 1.32
CA MET A 112 10.36 3.10 2.25
C MET A 112 10.61 4.36 3.09
N MET A 113 10.38 5.56 2.54
CA MET A 113 10.47 6.81 3.31
C MET A 113 9.37 6.89 4.37
N VAL A 114 8.13 6.51 4.05
CA VAL A 114 7.03 6.44 5.01
C VAL A 114 7.36 5.46 6.15
N PHE A 115 7.80 4.24 5.84
CA PHE A 115 8.22 3.26 6.86
C PHE A 115 9.43 3.74 7.68
N THR A 116 10.38 4.42 7.05
CA THR A 116 11.52 5.03 7.75
C THR A 116 11.07 6.09 8.74
N SER A 117 10.02 6.86 8.43
CA SER A 117 9.48 7.85 9.37
C SER A 117 8.82 7.19 10.60
N LEU A 118 8.12 6.07 10.42
CA LEU A 118 7.55 5.27 11.51
C LEU A 118 8.66 4.65 12.38
N PHE A 119 9.70 4.11 11.75
CA PHE A 119 10.86 3.58 12.45
C PHE A 119 11.62 4.68 13.21
N SER A 120 11.84 5.84 12.58
CA SER A 120 12.45 7.00 13.24
C SER A 120 11.65 7.43 14.47
N THR A 121 10.32 7.43 14.37
CA THR A 121 9.44 7.75 15.48
C THR A 121 9.61 6.74 16.61
N TYR A 122 9.58 5.44 16.30
CA TYR A 122 9.85 4.37 17.25
C TYR A 122 11.22 4.52 17.93
N MET A 123 12.29 4.76 17.18
CA MET A 123 13.64 4.93 17.76
C MET A 123 13.74 6.16 18.65
N ARG A 124 13.09 7.27 18.28
CA ARG A 124 13.03 8.47 19.13
C ARG A 124 12.32 8.19 20.45
N TYR A 125 11.20 7.49 20.43
CA TYR A 125 10.53 7.07 21.67
C TYR A 125 11.40 6.10 22.48
N ARG A 126 12.06 5.14 21.81
CA ARG A 126 12.92 4.15 22.47
C ARG A 126 14.15 4.75 23.15
N PHE A 127 14.74 5.80 22.58
CA PHE A 127 15.93 6.46 23.12
C PHE A 127 15.62 7.72 23.95
N GLY A 128 14.43 8.31 23.78
CA GLY A 128 14.04 9.54 24.45
C GLY A 128 13.28 9.34 25.76
N ILE A 129 12.78 8.14 26.04
CA ILE A 129 12.07 7.80 27.27
C ILE A 129 12.86 6.72 28.02
N GLU A 130 13.04 6.90 29.33
CA GLU A 130 13.67 5.90 30.20
C GLU A 130 12.83 4.61 30.30
N SER A 131 13.48 3.47 30.55
CA SER A 131 12.75 2.20 30.67
C SER A 131 11.99 2.13 31.99
N CYS A 132 10.84 1.45 32.00
CA CYS A 132 10.07 1.27 33.23
C CYS A 132 10.89 0.59 34.34
N GLU A 133 11.78 -0.34 33.97
CA GLU A 133 12.73 -0.95 34.90
C GLU A 133 13.69 0.06 35.54
N SER A 134 14.27 0.99 34.77
CA SER A 134 15.21 1.97 35.32
C SER A 134 14.52 2.98 36.24
N VAL A 135 13.30 3.41 35.89
CA VAL A 135 12.50 4.32 36.73
C VAL A 135 11.97 3.60 37.99
N PHE A 136 11.66 2.31 37.90
CA PHE A 136 11.33 1.52 39.08
C PHE A 136 12.54 1.40 40.03
N MET A 137 13.73 1.12 39.48
CA MET A 137 14.97 1.00 40.24
C MET A 137 15.48 2.34 40.80
N SER A 138 15.14 3.48 40.19
CA SER A 138 15.53 4.80 40.69
C SER A 138 14.81 5.18 41.99
N GLY A 139 13.72 4.49 42.33
CA GLY A 139 12.92 4.79 43.52
C GLY A 139 12.02 6.02 43.38
N GLU A 140 11.94 6.62 42.18
CA GLU A 140 11.05 7.75 41.87
C GLU A 140 9.61 7.31 41.59
N TRP A 141 9.34 6.02 41.67
CA TRP A 141 8.03 5.43 41.43
C TRP A 141 7.10 5.66 42.64
N VAL A 142 6.21 6.65 42.54
CA VAL A 142 5.21 6.94 43.59
C VAL A 142 3.89 6.23 43.28
N GLU A 143 3.46 5.35 44.18
CA GLU A 143 2.18 4.64 44.06
C GLU A 143 1.01 5.63 43.92
N GLY A 144 0.20 5.45 42.86
CA GLY A 144 -0.92 6.34 42.54
C GLY A 144 -0.60 7.49 41.59
N SER A 145 0.65 7.64 41.14
CA SER A 145 1.03 8.61 40.11
C SER A 145 1.21 7.95 38.74
N SER A 146 0.88 8.65 37.65
CA SER A 146 1.14 8.18 36.28
C SER A 146 2.59 8.47 35.91
N VAL A 147 3.42 7.42 35.81
CA VAL A 147 4.82 7.52 35.36
C VAL A 147 4.90 7.23 33.86
N THR A 148 5.49 8.14 33.09
CA THR A 148 5.74 7.94 31.65
C THR A 148 7.06 7.20 31.46
N CYS A 149 7.00 5.89 31.24
CA CYS A 149 8.16 5.05 30.98
C CYS A 149 7.91 4.13 29.79
N PHE A 150 8.98 3.65 29.16
CA PHE A 150 8.89 2.71 28.04
C PHE A 150 9.15 1.27 28.50
N GLU A 151 8.24 0.36 28.16
CA GLU A 151 8.43 -1.08 28.36
C GLU A 151 8.88 -1.74 27.05
N PRO A 152 10.08 -2.34 26.97
CA PRO A 152 10.55 -2.99 25.75
C PRO A 152 9.65 -4.16 25.36
N ALA A 153 9.17 -4.16 24.12
CA ALA A 153 8.38 -5.27 23.57
C ALA A 153 9.09 -6.63 23.70
N GLY A 154 10.43 -6.66 23.73
CA GLY A 154 11.21 -7.87 23.96
C GLY A 154 10.91 -8.57 25.29
N HIS A 155 10.56 -7.81 26.35
CA HIS A 155 10.18 -8.40 27.64
C HIS A 155 8.84 -9.15 27.53
N LEU A 156 7.87 -8.56 26.82
CA LEU A 156 6.57 -9.18 26.57
C LEU A 156 6.67 -10.37 25.60
N ILE A 157 7.50 -10.27 24.57
CA ILE A 157 7.68 -11.32 23.55
C ILE A 157 8.43 -12.53 24.11
N ALA A 158 9.44 -12.32 24.95
CA ALA A 158 10.20 -13.41 25.58
C ALA A 158 9.43 -14.11 26.71
N SER A 159 8.38 -13.47 27.25
CA SER A 159 7.62 -14.01 28.37
C SER A 159 6.87 -15.32 28.05
N SER A 160 6.50 -15.54 26.78
CA SER A 160 5.84 -16.78 26.38
C SER A 160 6.09 -17.17 24.91
N TRP A 161 6.11 -18.47 24.66
CA TRP A 161 6.16 -19.04 23.30
C TRP A 161 5.01 -18.52 22.42
N PHE A 162 3.83 -18.29 22.99
CA PHE A 162 2.65 -17.80 22.27
C PHE A 162 2.78 -16.34 21.80
N HIS A 163 3.69 -15.55 22.36
CA HIS A 163 3.99 -14.21 21.87
C HIS A 163 5.09 -14.21 20.79
N LEU A 164 6.06 -15.13 20.87
CA LEU A 164 7.17 -15.22 19.93
C LEU A 164 6.82 -16.00 18.65
N ALA A 165 6.11 -17.11 18.79
CA ALA A 165 5.86 -18.05 17.68
C ALA A 165 5.05 -17.45 16.52
N PRO A 166 3.96 -16.67 16.73
CA PRO A 166 3.22 -16.07 15.62
C PRO A 166 4.06 -15.09 14.79
N GLY A 167 4.91 -14.30 15.45
CA GLY A 167 5.84 -13.38 14.78
C GLY A 167 6.86 -14.13 13.92
N ALA A 168 7.49 -15.16 14.49
CA ALA A 168 8.45 -15.99 13.78
C ALA A 168 7.83 -16.71 12.56
N ILE A 169 6.63 -17.28 12.71
CA ILE A 169 5.90 -17.93 11.61
C ILE A 169 5.64 -16.94 10.47
N ASN A 170 5.22 -15.71 10.78
CA ASN A 170 5.01 -14.68 9.76
C ASN A 170 6.30 -14.34 9.00
N THR A 171 7.43 -14.21 9.71
CA THR A 171 8.74 -13.99 9.06
C THR A 171 9.12 -15.14 8.14
N PHE A 172 8.97 -16.40 8.58
CA PHE A 172 9.24 -17.55 7.72
C PHE A 172 8.30 -17.61 6.51
N ALA A 173 7.02 -17.30 6.69
CA ALA A 173 6.06 -17.24 5.59
C ALA A 173 6.46 -16.21 4.53
N LEU A 174 6.91 -15.02 4.94
CA LEU A 174 7.38 -13.98 4.03
C LEU A 174 8.67 -14.37 3.30
N ILE A 175 9.63 -14.98 4.01
CA ILE A 175 10.87 -15.49 3.39
C ILE A 175 10.55 -16.56 2.34
N ILE A 176 9.71 -17.53 2.69
CA ILE A 176 9.29 -18.59 1.76
C ILE A 176 8.53 -17.98 0.57
N SER A 177 7.61 -17.04 0.82
CA SER A 177 6.88 -16.32 -0.23
C SER A 177 7.83 -15.63 -1.21
N SER A 178 8.85 -14.91 -0.71
CA SER A 178 9.86 -14.26 -1.57
C SER A 178 10.63 -15.26 -2.44
N PHE A 179 11.00 -16.41 -1.87
CA PHE A 179 11.67 -17.48 -2.61
C PHE A 179 10.76 -18.06 -3.71
N THR A 180 9.48 -18.30 -3.41
CA THR A 180 8.52 -18.80 -4.41
C THR A 180 8.30 -17.82 -5.56
N ILE A 181 8.28 -16.51 -5.29
CA ILE A 181 8.16 -15.48 -6.33
C ILE A 181 9.40 -15.46 -7.23
N VAL A 182 10.61 -15.54 -6.67
CA VAL A 182 11.86 -15.60 -7.46
C VAL A 182 11.87 -16.83 -8.36
N GLN A 183 11.43 -17.98 -7.85
CA GLN A 183 11.31 -19.20 -8.64
C GLN A 183 10.27 -19.05 -9.75
N ALA A 184 9.10 -18.47 -9.45
CA ALA A 184 8.07 -18.20 -10.45
C ALA A 184 8.57 -17.27 -11.56
N LEU A 185 9.29 -16.19 -11.21
CA LEU A 185 9.88 -15.27 -12.18
C LEU A 185 10.93 -15.97 -13.05
N ARG A 186 11.76 -16.83 -12.45
CA ARG A 186 12.75 -17.63 -13.18
C ARG A 186 12.07 -18.54 -14.21
N TYR A 187 10.99 -19.22 -13.83
CA TYR A 187 10.24 -20.08 -14.76
C TYR A 187 9.51 -19.28 -15.83
N ALA A 188 8.90 -18.14 -15.50
CA ALA A 188 8.26 -17.27 -16.48
C ALA A 188 9.23 -16.76 -17.55
N GLY A 189 10.52 -16.62 -17.22
CA GLY A 189 11.57 -16.22 -18.16
C GLY A 189 12.13 -17.34 -19.03
N MET A 190 11.75 -18.61 -18.83
CA MET A 190 12.19 -19.73 -19.68
C MET A 190 11.20 -19.92 -20.84
N LEU A 191 11.69 -19.76 -22.07
CA LEU A 191 10.85 -19.83 -23.29
C LEU A 191 10.38 -21.27 -23.62
N ASP A 192 11.12 -22.30 -23.21
CA ASP A 192 10.88 -23.71 -23.56
C ASP A 192 10.69 -24.61 -22.32
N ILE A 193 9.66 -24.33 -21.51
CA ILE A 193 9.24 -25.30 -20.48
C ILE A 193 8.22 -26.24 -21.11
N ASP A 194 8.60 -27.52 -21.26
CA ASP A 194 7.69 -28.61 -21.64
C ASP A 194 6.39 -28.55 -20.83
N GLU A 195 5.23 -28.72 -21.49
CA GLU A 195 3.91 -28.63 -20.86
C GLU A 195 3.75 -29.54 -19.63
N ASP A 196 4.48 -30.66 -19.58
CA ASP A 196 4.50 -31.59 -18.45
C ASP A 196 5.22 -31.04 -17.20
N ARG A 197 6.08 -30.02 -17.35
CA ARG A 197 6.73 -29.31 -16.23
C ARG A 197 5.96 -28.08 -15.75
N ARG A 198 4.91 -27.65 -16.48
CA ARG A 198 4.05 -26.51 -16.09
C ARG A 198 2.91 -26.90 -15.14
N ARG A 199 2.57 -28.19 -15.03
CA ARG A 199 1.57 -28.73 -14.09
C ARG A 199 2.21 -29.17 -12.79
#